data_AF-A0A5C6E9N7-F1
#
_entry.id   AF-A0A5C6E9N7-F1
#
_cell.length_a   1.000
_cell.length_b   1.000
_cell.length_c   1.000
_cell.angle_alpha   90.00
_cell.angle_beta   90.00
_cell.angle_gamma   90.00
#
_symmetry.space_group_name_H-M   'P 1'
#
loop_
_entity.id
_entity.type
_entity.pdbx_description
1 polymer ?
#
loop_
_entity_poly.entity_id
_entity_poly.type
_entity_poly.pdbx_seq_one_letter_code
_entity_poly.pdbx_strand_id
1 'polypeptide(L)'
;MGSSELSPRRPQYRLGDFVIKRHRFSDSETAGYQQHYEDSIGTAYLVTTKRRRKYALLSRLVDQWQSARSSTTPTERTLSIHLRLGDRITQKKLPTAAKIAAITERILRRHVEIDRIVLLYGNHIVGSDGRQDQSLEYISTLEGVLMQISDKLGRPMELEKRIDMDPDEDFAFLTNSKYCLLTIGGFSALAGILSGRRGGVVYLSSYRGPVRLLAQIFYSRLLGWPRRRQRLG
;
A
#
# COMPACT_ATOMS: atom_id res chain seq x y z
N MET A 1 -45.88 4.99 -7.25
CA MET A 1 -44.79 5.00 -6.24
C MET A 1 -43.85 3.85 -6.56
N GLY A 2 -42.79 4.10 -7.33
CA GLY A 2 -41.76 3.10 -7.60
C GLY A 2 -40.77 3.12 -6.45
N SER A 3 -40.71 2.04 -5.67
CA SER A 3 -39.61 1.81 -4.74
C SER A 3 -38.32 1.73 -5.55
N SER A 4 -37.48 2.77 -5.48
CA SER A 4 -36.12 2.66 -5.98
C SER A 4 -35.42 1.63 -5.11
N GLU A 5 -35.35 0.38 -5.56
CA GLU A 5 -34.47 -0.61 -5.00
C GLU A 5 -33.05 -0.04 -5.10
N LEU A 6 -32.56 0.47 -3.97
CA LEU A 6 -31.17 0.86 -3.84
C LEU A 6 -30.35 -0.40 -4.09
N SER A 7 -29.73 -0.49 -5.27
CA SER A 7 -28.77 -1.55 -5.58
C SER A 7 -27.82 -1.68 -4.39
N PRO A 8 -27.65 -2.90 -3.83
CA PRO A 8 -26.84 -3.09 -2.64
C PRO A 8 -25.45 -2.50 -2.87
N ARG A 9 -25.03 -1.60 -1.97
CA ARG A 9 -23.72 -0.93 -2.06
C ARG A 9 -22.64 -1.99 -2.22
N ARG A 10 -21.84 -1.90 -3.29
CA ARG A 10 -20.69 -2.78 -3.50
C ARG A 10 -19.82 -2.79 -2.22
N PRO A 11 -19.48 -3.97 -1.68
CA PRO A 11 -18.64 -4.06 -0.49
C PRO A 11 -17.28 -3.45 -0.80
N GLN A 12 -16.68 -2.77 0.17
CA GLN A 12 -15.34 -2.21 0.00
C GLN A 12 -14.30 -3.33 -0.05
N TYR A 13 -13.30 -3.21 -0.91
CA TYR A 13 -12.15 -4.11 -0.94
C TYR A 13 -11.36 -4.02 0.39
N ARG A 14 -11.19 -5.15 1.08
CA ARG A 14 -10.78 -5.17 2.52
C ARG A 14 -9.75 -6.25 2.87
N LEU A 15 -8.90 -6.66 1.92
CA LEU A 15 -7.83 -7.67 2.14
C LEU A 15 -7.03 -7.45 3.43
N GLY A 16 -6.59 -6.21 3.68
CA GLY A 16 -5.85 -5.85 4.89
C GLY A 16 -6.59 -6.18 6.20
N ASP A 17 -7.91 -6.02 6.21
CA ASP A 17 -8.73 -6.31 7.38
C ASP A 17 -8.84 -7.81 7.63
N PHE A 18 -9.02 -8.62 6.57
CA PHE A 18 -9.19 -10.08 6.69
C PHE A 18 -7.93 -10.77 7.20
N VAL A 19 -6.77 -10.31 6.72
CA VAL A 19 -5.49 -10.93 7.06
C VAL A 19 -4.97 -10.42 8.41
N ILE A 20 -5.15 -9.12 8.71
CA ILE A 20 -4.55 -8.48 9.88
C ILE A 20 -5.50 -8.28 11.06
N LYS A 21 -6.81 -8.02 10.89
CA LYS A 21 -7.73 -7.66 12.00
C LYS A 21 -8.55 -8.85 12.52
N ARG A 22 -8.96 -8.78 13.80
CA ARG A 22 -9.53 -9.91 14.59
C ARG A 22 -10.88 -10.42 14.13
N HIS A 23 -11.53 -9.72 13.21
CA HIS A 23 -12.84 -10.11 12.73
C HIS A 23 -12.75 -11.43 11.95
N ARG A 24 -13.41 -12.47 12.45
CA ARG A 24 -13.77 -13.61 11.60
C ARG A 24 -14.90 -13.14 10.71
N PHE A 25 -14.75 -13.30 9.40
CA PHE A 25 -15.82 -13.01 8.45
C PHE A 25 -16.88 -14.10 8.59
N SER A 26 -18.15 -13.71 8.55
CA SER A 26 -19.23 -14.69 8.41
C SER A 26 -19.16 -15.34 7.03
N ASP A 27 -19.84 -16.47 6.89
CA ASP A 27 -19.95 -17.13 5.58
C ASP A 27 -20.73 -16.24 4.59
N SER A 28 -21.70 -15.45 5.07
CA SER A 28 -22.43 -14.47 4.25
C SER A 28 -21.55 -13.30 3.77
N GLU A 29 -20.68 -12.75 4.63
CA GLU A 29 -19.74 -11.72 4.22
C GLU A 29 -18.71 -12.25 3.23
N THR A 30 -18.29 -13.52 3.40
CA THR A 30 -17.36 -14.19 2.49
C THR A 30 -18.00 -14.41 1.12
N ALA A 31 -19.24 -14.91 1.09
CA ALA A 31 -19.99 -15.11 -0.16
C ALA A 31 -20.23 -13.77 -0.88
N GLY A 32 -20.62 -12.72 -0.15
CA GLY A 32 -20.76 -11.38 -0.73
C GLY A 32 -19.45 -10.84 -1.29
N TYR A 33 -18.32 -11.04 -0.60
CA TYR A 33 -17.02 -10.63 -1.11
C TYR A 33 -16.64 -11.39 -2.40
N GLN A 34 -16.87 -12.71 -2.42
CA GLN A 34 -16.63 -13.56 -3.59
C GLN A 34 -17.43 -13.09 -4.81
N GLN A 35 -18.71 -12.78 -4.62
CA GLN A 35 -19.59 -12.31 -5.69
C GLN A 35 -19.09 -11.01 -6.34
N HIS A 36 -18.44 -10.12 -5.58
CA HIS A 36 -17.99 -8.83 -6.08
C HIS A 36 -16.52 -8.82 -6.53
N TYR A 37 -15.73 -9.78 -6.09
CA TYR A 37 -14.28 -9.84 -6.29
C TYR A 37 -13.81 -11.26 -6.61
N GLU A 38 -14.49 -11.96 -7.51
CA GLU A 38 -14.36 -13.40 -7.75
C GLU A 38 -12.91 -13.85 -7.99
N ASP A 39 -12.17 -13.10 -8.80
CA ASP A 39 -10.78 -13.41 -9.16
C ASP A 39 -9.74 -12.63 -8.35
N SER A 40 -10.12 -12.13 -7.16
CA SER A 40 -9.23 -11.31 -6.36
C SER A 40 -8.28 -12.13 -5.48
N ILE A 41 -7.14 -11.53 -5.12
CA ILE A 41 -6.22 -12.10 -4.13
C ILE A 41 -6.95 -12.28 -2.79
N GLY A 42 -7.82 -11.34 -2.45
CA GLY A 42 -8.69 -11.40 -1.26
C GLY A 42 -9.63 -12.60 -1.25
N THR A 43 -10.32 -12.85 -2.37
CA THR A 43 -11.22 -13.99 -2.51
C THR A 43 -10.46 -15.31 -2.45
N ALA A 44 -9.36 -15.43 -3.20
CA ALA A 44 -8.52 -16.62 -3.17
C ALA A 44 -8.01 -16.93 -1.75
N TYR A 45 -7.64 -15.89 -0.98
CA TYR A 45 -7.23 -16.05 0.42
C TYR A 45 -8.37 -16.55 1.30
N LEU A 46 -9.56 -15.94 1.21
CA LEU A 46 -10.72 -16.30 2.03
C LEU A 46 -11.26 -17.71 1.74
N VAL A 47 -11.29 -18.10 0.46
CA VAL A 47 -11.64 -19.48 0.03
C VAL A 47 -10.65 -20.50 0.61
N THR A 48 -9.36 -20.18 0.54
CA THR A 48 -8.32 -21.12 0.95
C THR A 48 -8.20 -21.26 2.47
N THR A 49 -8.46 -20.19 3.23
CA THR A 49 -8.29 -20.21 4.68
C THR A 49 -9.15 -19.19 5.43
N LYS A 50 -9.80 -19.64 6.51
CA LYS A 50 -10.39 -18.75 7.54
C LYS A 50 -9.36 -18.28 8.59
N ARG A 51 -8.14 -18.81 8.55
CA ARG A 51 -7.04 -18.43 9.47
C ARG A 51 -6.38 -17.13 9.03
N ARG A 52 -6.04 -16.30 10.01
CA ARG A 52 -5.38 -15.01 9.83
C ARG A 52 -3.87 -15.16 9.71
N ARG A 53 -3.21 -14.13 9.18
CA ARG A 53 -1.74 -14.00 9.13
C ARG A 53 -1.04 -15.20 8.46
N LYS A 54 -1.71 -15.87 7.52
CA LYS A 54 -1.08 -16.90 6.68
C LYS A 54 -0.29 -16.23 5.56
N TYR A 55 0.72 -15.46 5.93
CA TYR A 55 1.49 -14.62 5.01
C TYR A 55 2.22 -15.42 3.92
N ALA A 56 2.67 -16.65 4.21
CA ALA A 56 3.27 -17.52 3.20
C ALA A 56 2.25 -17.92 2.12
N LEU A 57 1.03 -18.27 2.54
CA LEU A 57 -0.07 -18.51 1.61
C LEU A 57 -0.39 -17.26 0.79
N LEU A 58 -0.54 -16.11 1.45
CA LEU A 58 -0.84 -14.85 0.76
C LEU A 58 0.25 -14.47 -0.25
N SER A 59 1.53 -14.65 0.09
CA SER A 59 2.64 -14.45 -0.85
C SER A 59 2.48 -15.32 -2.09
N ARG A 60 2.22 -16.63 -1.91
CA ARG A 60 1.99 -17.54 -3.04
C ARG A 60 0.79 -17.14 -3.89
N LEU A 61 -0.30 -16.69 -3.27
CA LEU A 61 -1.49 -16.22 -3.99
C LEU A 61 -1.19 -14.96 -4.83
N VAL A 62 -0.38 -14.04 -4.32
CA VAL A 62 0.11 -12.89 -5.08
C VAL A 62 0.92 -13.35 -6.29
N ASP A 63 1.86 -14.29 -6.11
CA ASP A 63 2.72 -14.78 -7.21
C ASP A 63 1.89 -15.46 -8.31
N GLN A 64 0.89 -16.25 -7.92
CA GLN A 64 -0.05 -16.90 -8.83
C GLN A 64 -0.90 -15.87 -9.59
N TRP A 65 -1.46 -14.89 -8.87
CA TRP A 65 -2.30 -13.84 -9.45
C TRP A 65 -1.53 -12.99 -10.47
N GLN A 66 -0.29 -12.61 -10.15
CA GLN A 66 0.55 -11.82 -11.05
C GLN A 66 0.93 -12.58 -12.32
N SER A 67 1.30 -13.86 -12.15
CA SER A 67 1.69 -14.73 -13.27
C SER A 67 0.54 -14.95 -14.24
N ALA A 68 -0.71 -14.98 -13.76
CA ALA A 68 -1.91 -15.13 -14.58
C ALA A 68 -2.32 -13.85 -15.34
N ARG A 69 -1.87 -12.66 -14.91
CA ARG A 69 -2.35 -11.37 -15.40
C ARG A 69 -1.29 -10.49 -16.07
N SER A 70 -0.06 -10.98 -16.23
CA SER A 70 1.06 -10.18 -16.76
C SER A 70 1.20 -8.83 -16.05
N SER A 71 0.96 -8.82 -14.74
CA SER A 71 0.93 -7.59 -13.94
C SER A 71 2.31 -6.94 -13.87
N THR A 72 2.34 -5.61 -13.94
CA THR A 72 3.57 -4.83 -13.84
C THR A 72 4.25 -5.03 -12.48
N THR A 73 5.56 -5.23 -12.50
CA THR A 73 6.38 -5.37 -11.29
C THR A 73 7.37 -4.21 -11.23
N PRO A 74 7.51 -3.53 -10.07
CA PRO A 74 8.49 -2.47 -9.91
C PRO A 74 9.92 -3.01 -10.09
N THR A 75 10.79 -2.20 -10.68
CA THR A 75 12.23 -2.52 -10.75
C THR A 75 12.88 -2.32 -9.38
N GLU A 76 14.07 -2.89 -9.17
CA GLU A 76 14.88 -2.65 -7.95
C GLU A 76 15.26 -1.16 -7.76
N ARG A 77 15.11 -0.33 -8.79
CA ARG A 77 15.41 1.11 -8.81
C ARG A 77 14.16 1.98 -8.57
N THR A 78 13.03 1.36 -8.25
CA THR A 78 11.75 2.03 -8.04
C THR A 78 11.45 2.26 -6.55
N LEU A 79 11.11 3.50 -6.18
CA LEU A 79 10.46 3.85 -4.91
C LEU A 79 8.94 3.90 -5.10
N SER A 80 8.23 2.97 -4.47
CA SER A 80 6.77 2.94 -4.49
C SER A 80 6.20 3.67 -3.27
N ILE A 81 5.39 4.70 -3.47
CA ILE A 81 4.79 5.50 -2.41
C ILE A 81 3.28 5.25 -2.39
N HIS A 82 2.78 4.57 -1.35
CA HIS A 82 1.34 4.32 -1.21
C HIS A 82 0.67 5.36 -0.31
N LEU A 83 -0.29 6.10 -0.86
CA LEU A 83 -1.03 7.17 -0.22
C LEU A 83 -2.50 6.79 -0.06
N ARG A 84 -3.01 6.89 1.17
CA ARG A 84 -4.44 6.71 1.46
C ARG A 84 -5.16 8.05 1.43
N LEU A 85 -5.62 8.49 0.27
CA LEU A 85 -6.13 9.85 0.08
C LEU A 85 -7.62 10.03 0.40
N GLY A 86 -8.48 9.04 0.20
CA GLY A 86 -9.93 9.19 0.39
C GLY A 86 -10.41 9.62 1.79
N ASP A 87 -10.73 8.67 2.68
CA ASP A 87 -11.33 8.97 4.00
C ASP A 87 -10.42 9.73 4.97
N ARG A 88 -9.16 9.95 4.60
CA ARG A 88 -8.12 10.53 5.48
C ARG A 88 -7.81 11.98 5.20
N ILE A 89 -8.06 12.48 3.98
CA ILE A 89 -7.74 13.87 3.64
C ILE A 89 -8.56 14.85 4.48
N THR A 90 -9.85 14.54 4.67
CA THR A 90 -10.76 15.36 5.50
C THR A 90 -10.48 15.25 6.99
N GLN A 91 -9.93 14.11 7.45
CA GLN A 91 -9.66 13.89 8.87
C GLN A 91 -8.38 14.57 9.37
N LYS A 92 -7.63 15.31 8.52
CA LYS A 92 -6.29 15.86 8.81
C LYS A 92 -5.31 14.81 9.37
N LYS A 93 -5.55 13.53 9.07
CA LYS A 93 -4.74 12.38 9.53
C LYS A 93 -3.73 11.92 8.48
N LEU A 94 -3.82 12.46 7.27
CA LEU A 94 -2.83 12.23 6.23
C LEU A 94 -1.55 13.03 6.57
N PRO A 95 -0.35 12.45 6.42
CA PRO A 95 0.88 13.23 6.38
C PRO A 95 0.76 14.35 5.34
N THR A 96 1.32 15.52 5.61
CA THR A 96 1.37 16.59 4.60
C THR A 96 2.28 16.17 3.44
N ALA A 97 2.05 16.76 2.25
CA ALA A 97 2.93 16.56 1.10
C ALA A 97 4.40 16.85 1.46
N ALA A 98 4.66 17.96 2.19
CA ALA A 98 5.97 18.31 2.71
C ALA A 98 6.58 17.21 3.60
N LYS A 99 5.78 16.56 4.45
CA LYS A 99 6.26 15.46 5.31
C LYS A 99 6.61 14.22 4.48
N ILE A 100 5.80 13.86 3.50
CA ILE A 100 6.11 12.75 2.58
C ILE A 100 7.40 13.07 1.81
N ALA A 101 7.48 14.26 1.23
CA ALA A 101 8.65 14.74 0.51
C ALA A 101 9.94 14.70 1.34
N ALA A 102 9.91 15.17 2.59
CA ALA A 102 11.07 15.11 3.48
C ALA A 102 11.50 13.68 3.84
N ILE A 103 10.58 12.72 3.86
CA ILE A 103 10.93 11.30 4.00
C ILE A 103 11.54 10.79 2.68
N THR A 104 10.90 11.09 1.55
CA THR A 104 11.38 10.70 0.22
C THR A 104 12.79 11.22 -0.05
N GLU A 105 13.09 12.48 0.22
CA GLU A 105 14.45 13.03 0.07
C GLU A 105 15.49 12.23 0.86
N ARG A 106 15.18 11.85 2.11
CA ARG A 106 16.07 11.03 2.94
C ARG A 106 16.26 9.63 2.38
N ILE A 107 15.21 9.04 1.79
CA ILE A 107 15.29 7.74 1.12
C ILE A 107 16.21 7.84 -0.11
N LEU A 108 15.98 8.84 -0.98
CA LEU A 108 16.74 9.04 -2.22
C LEU A 108 18.21 9.37 -1.97
N ARG A 109 18.54 10.07 -0.88
CA ARG A 109 19.93 10.30 -0.46
C ARG A 109 20.63 9.04 0.02
N ARG A 110 19.88 8.11 0.61
CA ARG A 110 20.41 6.85 1.13
C ARG A 110 20.57 5.78 0.05
N HIS A 111 19.68 5.79 -0.94
CA HIS A 111 19.61 4.81 -2.02
C HIS A 111 19.76 5.53 -3.35
N VAL A 112 21.02 5.71 -3.74
CA VAL A 112 21.43 6.49 -4.91
C VAL A 112 21.09 5.82 -6.24
N GLU A 113 20.73 4.54 -6.21
CA GLU A 113 20.30 3.77 -7.35
C GLU A 113 18.83 4.00 -7.74
N ILE A 114 18.02 4.61 -6.86
CA ILE A 114 16.62 4.90 -7.16
C ILE A 114 16.55 5.99 -8.23
N ASP A 115 15.91 5.74 -9.35
CA ASP A 115 15.69 6.70 -10.43
C ASP A 115 14.22 6.85 -10.82
N ARG A 116 13.34 6.06 -10.20
CA ARG A 116 11.90 6.09 -10.46
C ARG A 116 11.11 6.17 -9.16
N ILE A 117 10.09 7.02 -9.15
CA ILE A 117 9.09 7.15 -8.09
C ILE A 117 7.72 6.82 -8.68
N VAL A 118 7.02 5.90 -8.04
CA VAL A 118 5.64 5.54 -8.41
C VAL A 118 4.72 5.92 -7.25
N LEU A 119 3.77 6.81 -7.49
CA LEU A 119 2.73 7.18 -6.55
C LEU A 119 1.52 6.26 -6.74
N LEU A 120 1.17 5.49 -5.71
CA LEU A 120 0.01 4.60 -5.71
C LEU A 120 -1.04 5.15 -4.75
N TYR A 121 -2.26 5.34 -5.24
CA TYR A 121 -3.38 5.75 -4.40
C TYR A 121 -4.71 5.32 -4.99
N GLY A 122 -5.58 4.78 -4.13
CA GLY A 122 -6.97 4.52 -4.50
C GLY A 122 -7.83 5.77 -4.30
N ASN A 123 -8.52 6.22 -5.35
CA ASN A 123 -9.62 7.17 -5.19
C ASN A 123 -10.89 6.40 -4.80
N HIS A 124 -10.99 6.02 -3.53
CA HIS A 124 -12.18 5.33 -3.02
C HIS A 124 -13.43 6.23 -2.91
N ILE A 125 -13.41 7.42 -3.51
CA ILE A 125 -14.50 8.38 -3.43
C ILE A 125 -15.01 8.64 -4.84
N VAL A 126 -15.92 7.77 -5.26
CA VAL A 126 -16.79 8.04 -6.41
C VAL A 126 -17.95 8.88 -5.88
N GLY A 127 -17.90 10.20 -6.07
CA GLY A 127 -18.97 11.10 -5.62
C GLY A 127 -18.62 12.59 -5.69
N SER A 128 -19.65 13.43 -5.78
CA SER A 128 -19.59 14.90 -5.97
C SER A 128 -19.26 15.70 -4.70
N ASP A 129 -18.70 15.08 -3.66
CA ASP A 129 -18.50 15.74 -2.36
C ASP A 129 -17.16 16.49 -2.21
N GLY A 130 -16.49 16.80 -3.34
CA GLY A 130 -15.27 17.59 -3.39
C GLY A 130 -14.01 16.92 -2.82
N ARG A 131 -14.12 15.68 -2.30
CA ARG A 131 -12.95 14.95 -1.76
C ARG A 131 -12.00 14.45 -2.84
N GLN A 132 -12.51 14.24 -4.05
CA GLN A 132 -11.69 13.94 -5.23
C GLN A 132 -10.77 15.12 -5.54
N ASP A 133 -11.30 16.35 -5.58
CA ASP A 133 -10.52 17.56 -5.87
C ASP A 133 -9.41 17.77 -4.85
N GLN A 134 -9.71 17.59 -3.56
CA GLN A 134 -8.71 17.66 -2.50
C GLN A 134 -7.60 16.62 -2.69
N SER A 135 -7.96 15.40 -3.10
CA SER A 135 -6.97 14.32 -3.32
C SER A 135 -6.08 14.65 -4.52
N LEU A 136 -6.64 15.20 -5.59
CA LEU A 136 -5.90 15.67 -6.76
C LEU A 136 -4.99 16.85 -6.43
N GLU A 137 -5.47 17.81 -5.65
CA GLU A 137 -4.66 18.95 -5.17
C GLU A 137 -3.48 18.48 -4.31
N TYR A 138 -3.73 17.53 -3.40
CA TYR A 138 -2.67 16.93 -2.59
C TYR A 138 -1.62 16.23 -3.45
N ILE A 139 -2.05 15.45 -4.46
CA ILE A 139 -1.14 14.76 -5.38
C ILE A 139 -0.33 15.77 -6.19
N SER A 140 -0.98 16.75 -6.81
CA SER A 140 -0.32 17.80 -7.59
C SER A 140 0.74 18.54 -6.75
N THR A 141 0.40 18.89 -5.51
CA THR A 141 1.35 19.50 -4.56
C THR A 141 2.53 18.58 -4.28
N LEU A 142 2.27 17.29 -4.03
CA LEU A 142 3.32 16.32 -3.77
C LEU A 142 4.23 16.13 -4.98
N GLU A 143 3.69 16.04 -6.19
CA GLU A 143 4.45 15.94 -7.44
C GLU A 143 5.42 17.12 -7.58
N GLY A 144 4.91 18.34 -7.44
CA GLY A 144 5.75 19.55 -7.52
C GLY A 144 6.93 19.53 -6.55
N VAL A 145 6.70 19.13 -5.29
CA VAL A 145 7.78 19.04 -4.29
C VAL A 145 8.74 17.87 -4.59
N LEU A 146 8.27 16.75 -5.13
CA LEU A 146 9.13 15.63 -5.53
C LEU A 146 10.03 16.00 -6.72
N MET A 147 9.51 16.76 -7.69
CA MET A 147 10.31 17.27 -8.80
C MET A 147 11.39 18.25 -8.31
N GLN A 148 11.06 19.15 -7.38
CA GLN A 148 12.06 20.01 -6.75
C GLN A 148 13.16 19.22 -6.02
N ILE A 149 12.82 18.07 -5.41
CA ILE A 149 13.82 17.18 -4.80
C ILE A 149 14.71 16.55 -5.87
N SER A 150 14.15 16.09 -6.98
CA SER A 150 14.90 15.56 -8.14
C SER A 150 15.94 16.59 -8.62
N ASP A 151 15.51 17.83 -8.84
CA ASP A 151 16.39 18.94 -9.27
C ASP A 151 17.48 19.24 -8.24
N LYS A 152 17.10 19.36 -6.95
CA LYS A 152 18.02 19.61 -5.84
C LYS A 152 19.07 18.52 -5.69
N LEU A 153 18.74 17.27 -6.01
CA LEU A 153 19.67 16.14 -5.97
C LEU A 153 20.52 16.02 -7.23
N GLY A 154 20.25 16.81 -8.28
CA GLY A 154 20.94 16.70 -9.57
C GLY A 154 20.74 15.35 -10.25
N ARG A 155 19.62 14.68 -9.97
CA ARG A 155 19.32 13.32 -10.46
C ARG A 155 17.92 13.33 -11.07
N PRO A 156 17.77 13.26 -12.41
CA PRO A 156 16.46 13.23 -13.02
C PRO A 156 15.73 11.95 -12.56
N MET A 157 14.57 12.14 -11.93
CA MET A 157 13.70 11.06 -11.49
C MET A 157 12.53 10.91 -12.46
N GLU A 158 12.22 9.68 -12.85
CA GLU A 158 10.94 9.37 -13.47
C GLU A 158 9.85 9.39 -12.38
N LEU A 159 8.77 10.14 -12.62
CA LEU A 159 7.61 10.18 -11.72
C LEU A 159 6.39 9.62 -12.44
N GLU A 160 5.83 8.53 -11.91
CA GLU A 160 4.62 7.88 -12.40
C GLU A 160 3.51 7.95 -11.35
N LYS A 161 2.27 8.10 -11.81
CA LYS A 161 1.07 7.95 -10.98
C LYS A 161 0.28 6.73 -11.40
N ARG A 162 -0.10 5.92 -10.43
CA ARG A 162 -1.07 4.83 -10.54
C ARG A 162 -2.35 5.26 -9.84
N ILE A 163 -3.34 5.66 -10.66
CA ILE A 163 -4.61 6.22 -10.21
C ILE A 163 -5.71 5.23 -10.55
N ASP A 164 -6.54 4.89 -9.56
CA ASP A 164 -7.74 4.05 -9.76
C ASP A 164 -7.45 2.70 -10.42
N MET A 165 -6.25 2.17 -10.15
CA MET A 165 -5.87 0.82 -10.52
C MET A 165 -6.66 -0.20 -9.70
N ASP A 166 -6.73 -1.42 -10.23
CA ASP A 166 -7.26 -2.55 -9.48
C ASP A 166 -6.48 -2.71 -8.15
N PRO A 167 -7.18 -2.85 -7.01
CA PRO A 167 -6.53 -2.90 -5.70
C PRO A 167 -5.64 -4.13 -5.51
N ASP A 168 -5.89 -5.25 -6.21
CA ASP A 168 -4.96 -6.38 -6.22
C ASP A 168 -3.71 -6.08 -7.03
N GLU A 169 -3.83 -5.35 -8.13
CA GLU A 169 -2.68 -4.93 -8.93
C GLU A 169 -1.74 -4.04 -8.11
N ASP A 170 -2.28 -3.01 -7.44
CA ASP A 170 -1.49 -2.15 -6.57
C ASP A 170 -0.94 -2.91 -5.36
N PHE A 171 -1.71 -3.85 -4.81
CA PHE A 171 -1.23 -4.72 -3.73
C PHE A 171 -0.05 -5.56 -4.20
N ALA A 172 -0.19 -6.23 -5.33
CA ALA A 172 0.84 -7.06 -5.93
C ALA A 172 2.10 -6.24 -6.26
N PHE A 173 1.93 -5.06 -6.86
CA PHE A 173 3.00 -4.10 -7.13
C PHE A 173 3.76 -3.77 -5.85
N LEU A 174 3.06 -3.29 -4.82
CA LEU A 174 3.67 -2.90 -3.53
C LEU A 174 4.37 -4.06 -2.82
N THR A 175 3.84 -5.27 -2.93
CA THR A 175 4.43 -6.45 -2.27
C THR A 175 5.73 -6.91 -2.95
N ASN A 176 5.96 -6.52 -4.20
CA ASN A 176 7.19 -6.80 -4.93
C ASN A 176 8.14 -5.61 -5.01
N SER A 177 7.74 -4.43 -4.54
CA SER A 177 8.59 -3.26 -4.45
C SER A 177 9.83 -3.49 -3.58
N LYS A 178 10.98 -3.14 -4.14
CA LYS A 178 12.25 -3.06 -3.40
C LYS A 178 12.25 -1.96 -2.35
N TYR A 179 11.74 -0.78 -2.70
CA TYR A 179 11.66 0.37 -1.80
C TYR A 179 10.20 0.83 -1.69
N CYS A 180 9.65 0.87 -0.48
CA CYS A 180 8.26 1.32 -0.27
C CYS A 180 8.18 2.40 0.80
N LEU A 181 7.46 3.49 0.53
CA LEU A 181 7.00 4.45 1.53
C LEU A 181 5.50 4.33 1.70
N LEU A 182 5.08 3.89 2.88
CA LEU A 182 3.69 3.53 3.14
C LEU A 182 3.03 4.49 4.14
N THR A 183 1.82 4.90 3.81
CA THR A 183 0.89 5.55 4.75
C THR A 183 0.16 4.53 5.63
N ILE A 184 -0.43 4.98 6.75
CA ILE A 184 -1.09 4.10 7.72
C ILE A 184 -2.36 3.46 7.13
N GLY A 185 -2.51 2.15 7.30
CA GLY A 185 -3.74 1.42 6.94
C GLY A 185 -3.53 -0.09 6.98
N GLY A 186 -4.63 -0.86 7.04
CA GLY A 186 -4.56 -2.32 6.99
C GLY A 186 -3.96 -2.84 5.68
N PHE A 187 -4.38 -2.26 4.54
CA PHE A 187 -3.84 -2.56 3.21
C PHE A 187 -2.34 -2.27 3.13
N SER A 188 -1.92 -1.03 3.41
CA SER A 188 -0.50 -0.64 3.37
C SER A 188 0.33 -1.47 4.35
N ALA A 189 -0.15 -1.69 5.58
CA ALA A 189 0.57 -2.50 6.56
C ALA A 189 0.78 -3.93 6.04
N LEU A 190 -0.23 -4.53 5.41
CA LEU A 190 -0.12 -5.87 4.85
C LEU A 190 0.86 -5.94 3.69
N ALA A 191 0.80 -4.98 2.76
CA ALA A 191 1.72 -4.90 1.63
C ALA A 191 3.17 -4.75 2.12
N GLY A 192 3.41 -3.88 3.12
CA GLY A 192 4.71 -3.71 3.74
C GLY A 192 5.23 -4.96 4.46
N ILE A 193 4.35 -5.78 5.05
CA ILE A 193 4.77 -7.06 5.65
C ILE A 193 5.31 -8.00 4.58
N LEU A 194 4.58 -8.14 3.47
CA LEU A 194 4.98 -9.06 2.40
C LEU A 194 6.23 -8.57 1.67
N SER A 195 6.30 -7.29 1.29
CA SER A 195 7.50 -6.70 0.71
C SER A 195 8.72 -6.89 1.62
N GLY A 196 8.59 -6.61 2.93
CA GLY A 196 9.68 -6.84 3.88
C GLY A 196 10.10 -8.30 4.00
N ARG A 197 9.16 -9.25 3.92
CA ARG A 197 9.47 -10.71 3.89
C ARG A 197 10.16 -11.14 2.60
N ARG A 198 9.92 -10.42 1.50
CA ARG A 198 10.57 -10.62 0.19
C ARG A 198 11.89 -9.84 0.05
N GLY A 199 12.39 -9.24 1.12
CA GLY A 199 13.68 -8.53 1.12
C GLY A 199 13.59 -7.05 0.73
N GLY A 200 12.38 -6.50 0.62
CA GLY A 200 12.15 -5.07 0.42
C GLY A 200 12.49 -4.22 1.66
N VAL A 201 12.69 -2.92 1.43
CA VAL A 201 12.97 -1.90 2.43
C VAL A 201 11.75 -1.00 2.59
N VAL A 202 11.10 -1.10 3.75
CA VAL A 202 9.81 -0.43 4.01
C VAL A 202 9.98 0.76 4.96
N TYR A 203 9.46 1.90 4.55
CA TYR A 203 9.38 3.15 5.27
C TYR A 203 7.93 3.47 5.63
N LEU A 204 7.70 4.09 6.79
CA LEU A 204 6.37 4.49 7.25
C LEU A 204 6.31 6.02 7.43
N SER A 205 5.29 6.65 6.85
CA SER A 205 5.14 8.11 6.91
C SER A 205 4.77 8.66 8.28
N SER A 206 4.30 7.80 9.20
CA SER A 206 3.94 8.16 10.56
C SER A 206 5.13 8.15 11.53
N TYR A 207 6.30 7.65 11.11
CA TYR A 207 7.43 7.41 12.01
C TYR A 207 8.62 8.34 11.73
N ARG A 208 9.27 8.85 12.80
CA ARG A 208 10.37 9.83 12.71
C ARG A 208 11.76 9.21 12.42
N GLY A 209 11.89 7.90 12.21
CA GLY A 209 13.17 7.23 11.91
C GLY A 209 13.05 5.99 11.00
N PRO A 210 14.15 5.32 10.62
CA PRO A 210 14.10 4.05 9.91
C PRO A 210 13.47 2.99 10.81
N VAL A 211 12.43 2.33 10.29
CA VAL A 211 11.53 1.44 11.01
C VAL A 211 12.20 0.13 11.48
N ARG A 212 13.51 -0.07 11.26
CA ARG A 212 14.25 -1.27 11.71
C ARG A 212 13.94 -1.65 13.16
N LEU A 213 13.70 -0.70 14.08
CA LEU A 213 13.52 -1.00 15.51
C LEU A 213 12.07 -1.29 15.98
N LEU A 214 11.04 -0.62 15.43
CA LEU A 214 9.64 -0.90 15.80
C LEU A 214 8.92 -1.83 14.81
N ALA A 215 9.37 -1.93 13.55
CA ALA A 215 9.11 -3.14 12.80
C ALA A 215 9.80 -4.31 13.48
N GLN A 216 11.03 -4.21 13.99
CA GLN A 216 11.53 -5.31 14.81
C GLN A 216 10.68 -5.54 16.04
N ILE A 217 10.17 -4.57 16.80
CA ILE A 217 9.41 -4.93 18.03
C ILE A 217 7.97 -5.38 17.74
N PHE A 218 7.26 -4.71 16.84
CA PHE A 218 5.88 -5.05 16.46
C PHE A 218 5.83 -6.20 15.46
N TYR A 219 6.80 -6.27 14.53
CA TYR A 219 6.95 -7.38 13.58
C TYR A 219 7.86 -8.52 14.06
N SER A 220 8.87 -8.41 14.94
CA SER A 220 9.53 -9.63 15.47
C SER A 220 8.57 -10.49 16.30
N ARG A 221 7.65 -9.87 17.05
CA ARG A 221 6.56 -10.58 17.74
C ARG A 221 5.55 -11.22 16.77
N LEU A 222 5.43 -10.73 15.54
CA LEU A 222 4.50 -11.26 14.51
C LEU A 222 5.17 -12.12 13.43
N LEU A 223 6.49 -12.01 13.25
CA LEU A 223 7.26 -12.57 12.13
C LEU A 223 8.32 -13.60 12.57
N GLY A 224 8.56 -13.79 13.88
CA GLY A 224 9.56 -14.77 14.36
C GLY A 224 11.00 -14.45 13.94
N TRP A 225 11.30 -13.19 13.63
CA TRP A 225 12.61 -12.78 13.10
C TRP A 225 13.69 -12.80 14.20
N PRO A 226 14.84 -13.48 14.02
CA PRO A 226 15.95 -13.38 14.96
C PRO A 226 16.50 -11.95 15.02
N ARG A 227 16.65 -11.43 16.24
CA ARG A 227 17.20 -10.10 16.53
C ARG A 227 18.70 -10.06 16.16
N ARG A 228 19.06 -9.79 14.90
CA ARG A 228 20.44 -9.40 14.57
C ARG A 228 20.66 -7.95 15.00
N ARG A 229 21.40 -7.75 16.09
CA ARG A 229 21.98 -6.45 16.48
C ARG A 229 23.13 -6.15 15.51
N GLN A 230 22.90 -5.34 14.49
CA GLN A 230 24.00 -4.60 13.87
C GLN A 230 24.25 -3.35 14.72
N ARG A 231 25.40 -3.28 15.39
CA ARG A 231 25.91 -2.02 15.92
C ARG A 231 26.26 -1.16 14.70
N LEU A 232 25.62 -0.01 14.56
CA LEU A 232 26.11 1.04 13.69
C LEU A 232 27.29 1.65 14.45
N GLY A 233 28.50 1.43 13.94
CA GLY A 233 29.66 2.24 14.27
C GLY A 233 29.56 3.59 13.56
#